data_AF-A0A3D2JE20-F1
#
_entry.id   AF-A0A3D2JE20-F1
#
_cell.length_a   1.000
_cell.length_b   1.000
_cell.length_c   1.000
_cell.angle_alpha   90.00
_cell.angle_beta   90.00
_cell.angle_gamma   90.00
#
_symmetry.space_group_name_H-M   'P 1'
#
loop_
_entity.id
_entity.type
_entity.pdbx_description
1 polymer ?
#
loop_
_entity_poly.entity_id
_entity_poly.type
_entity_poly.pdbx_seq_one_letter_code
_entity_poly.pdbx_strand_id
1 'polypeptide(L)'
;MQLIWYFSYTKIMLDDTRPPQISQELRDYIAGIKAKRARIVLDHILQYGYITTKDLQETYGYDHPPRAAKDVRDNGIQLKTTMKVIDGKRMAVYTLDEDSFIEAGKSGGRRPFTKTLKDALLSRDGEQCALCKKQFPGNVLQIDHKVPYEVAGDKQGILNTEDFMLVCASCNRAKSWTCEHCSNWQFTKTIEICQSCMFGSPDNYSHIAMREERSLTVSWYDKDVQIYDNLKDEALMADQSIEDYVKNILKAHIQNDQSDKHV
;
A
#
# COMPACT_ATOMS: atom_id res chain seq x y z
N MET A 1 -36.99 16.19 -11.53
CA MET A 1 -37.24 15.16 -12.57
C MET A 1 -36.37 13.95 -12.22
N GLN A 2 -36.92 13.02 -11.43
CA GLN A 2 -36.21 11.82 -10.94
C GLN A 2 -36.20 10.76 -12.05
N LEU A 3 -35.02 10.38 -12.52
CA LEU A 3 -34.83 9.18 -13.35
C LEU A 3 -34.56 8.01 -12.40
N ILE A 4 -35.60 7.22 -12.17
CA ILE A 4 -35.52 5.98 -11.40
C ILE A 4 -35.01 4.89 -12.34
N TRP A 5 -33.77 4.47 -12.16
CA TRP A 5 -33.22 3.29 -12.84
C TRP A 5 -33.66 2.03 -12.09
N TYR A 6 -34.71 1.37 -12.55
CA TYR A 6 -35.06 0.02 -12.13
C TYR A 6 -34.16 -0.98 -12.88
N PHE A 7 -33.05 -1.38 -12.25
CA PHE A 7 -32.36 -2.62 -12.64
C PHE A 7 -32.95 -3.77 -11.83
N SER A 8 -33.51 -4.76 -12.54
CA SER A 8 -33.97 -6.02 -11.94
C SER A 8 -32.77 -6.77 -11.39
N TYR A 9 -32.60 -6.71 -10.06
CA TYR A 9 -31.50 -7.34 -9.35
C TYR A 9 -31.96 -8.69 -8.82
N THR A 10 -31.49 -9.79 -9.39
CA THR A 10 -31.67 -11.13 -8.82
C THR A 10 -30.71 -11.28 -7.64
N LYS A 11 -31.19 -10.86 -6.46
CA LYS A 11 -30.41 -10.83 -5.21
C LYS A 11 -30.05 -12.24 -4.76
N ILE A 12 -28.77 -12.45 -4.51
CA ILE A 12 -28.29 -13.62 -3.76
C ILE A 12 -28.61 -13.34 -2.30
N MET A 13 -29.68 -13.96 -1.79
CA MET A 13 -30.10 -13.81 -0.40
C MET A 13 -29.06 -14.47 0.53
N LEU A 14 -28.12 -13.68 1.05
CA LEU A 14 -27.42 -14.02 2.28
C LEU A 14 -28.41 -13.80 3.43
N ASP A 15 -28.82 -14.89 4.08
CA ASP A 15 -29.98 -15.07 4.97
C ASP A 15 -30.05 -14.17 6.24
N ASP A 16 -29.25 -13.11 6.34
CA ASP A 16 -29.12 -12.35 7.60
C ASP A 16 -28.81 -10.84 7.44
N THR A 17 -29.06 -10.26 6.28
CA THR A 17 -28.58 -8.88 5.99
C THR A 17 -29.71 -7.86 5.99
N ARG A 18 -29.71 -7.00 7.00
CA ARG A 18 -30.55 -5.80 7.11
C ARG A 18 -29.68 -4.56 6.81
N PRO A 19 -30.27 -3.45 6.33
CA PRO A 19 -29.59 -2.16 6.29
C PRO A 19 -28.91 -1.87 7.63
N PRO A 20 -27.65 -1.41 7.64
CA PRO A 20 -26.91 -1.19 8.87
C PRO A 20 -27.53 -0.02 9.65
N GLN A 21 -27.57 -0.13 10.98
CA GLN A 21 -28.12 0.90 11.85
C GLN A 21 -27.03 1.88 12.25
N ILE A 22 -26.75 2.84 11.37
CA ILE A 22 -25.67 3.80 11.58
C ILE A 22 -26.09 5.05 12.37
N SER A 23 -25.14 5.70 13.07
CA SER A 23 -25.40 6.98 13.74
C SER A 23 -25.73 8.10 12.75
N GLN A 24 -26.43 9.14 13.19
CA GLN A 24 -26.70 10.30 12.33
C GLN A 24 -25.41 11.00 11.88
N GLU A 25 -24.41 11.08 12.77
CA GLU A 25 -23.09 11.63 12.46
C GLU A 25 -22.40 10.89 11.30
N LEU A 26 -22.44 9.56 11.31
CA LEU A 26 -21.89 8.75 10.22
C LEU A 26 -22.69 8.92 8.92
N ARG A 27 -24.02 9.07 8.98
CA ARG A 27 -24.84 9.38 7.80
C ARG A 27 -24.43 10.70 7.16
N ASP A 28 -24.26 11.73 7.98
CA ASP A 28 -23.89 13.07 7.53
C ASP A 28 -22.47 13.09 6.95
N TYR A 29 -21.54 12.35 7.57
CA TYR A 29 -20.20 12.16 7.03
C TYR A 29 -20.21 11.46 5.66
N ILE A 30 -20.94 10.34 5.53
CA ILE A 30 -21.10 9.63 4.26
C ILE A 30 -21.70 10.55 3.18
N ALA A 31 -22.69 11.37 3.54
CA ALA A 31 -23.30 12.36 2.65
C ALA A 31 -22.30 13.40 2.13
N GLY A 32 -21.26 13.74 2.90
CA GLY A 32 -20.20 14.65 2.49
C GLY A 32 -19.17 14.08 1.50
N ILE A 33 -19.10 12.75 1.34
CA ILE A 33 -18.11 12.10 0.46
C ILE A 33 -18.43 12.36 -1.02
N LYS A 34 -17.49 13.00 -1.74
CA LYS A 34 -17.64 13.33 -3.17
C LYS A 34 -17.10 12.25 -4.12
N ALA A 35 -16.31 11.30 -3.62
CA ALA A 35 -15.67 10.28 -4.44
C ALA A 35 -16.73 9.29 -4.98
N LYS A 36 -16.99 9.33 -6.30
CA LYS A 36 -18.06 8.56 -6.96
C LYS A 36 -18.00 7.05 -6.67
N ARG A 37 -16.80 6.45 -6.75
CA ARG A 37 -16.62 5.02 -6.52
C ARG A 37 -16.87 4.62 -5.07
N ALA A 38 -16.38 5.42 -4.12
CA ALA A 38 -16.65 5.21 -2.69
C ALA A 38 -18.15 5.36 -2.39
N ARG A 39 -18.83 6.36 -2.97
CA ARG A 39 -20.28 6.55 -2.83
C ARG A 39 -21.08 5.36 -3.32
N ILE A 40 -20.76 4.81 -4.48
CA ILE A 40 -21.45 3.63 -5.01
C ILE A 40 -21.34 2.44 -4.05
N VAL A 41 -20.16 2.19 -3.51
CA VAL A 41 -19.92 1.11 -2.53
C VAL A 41 -20.74 1.35 -1.26
N LEU A 42 -20.67 2.57 -0.70
CA LEU A 42 -21.37 2.95 0.53
C LEU A 42 -22.89 2.91 0.37
N ASP A 43 -23.41 3.48 -0.71
CA ASP A 43 -24.85 3.53 -0.97
C ASP A 43 -25.43 2.12 -1.10
N HIS A 44 -24.71 1.21 -1.76
CA HIS A 44 -25.10 -0.19 -1.84
C HIS A 44 -25.09 -0.87 -0.46
N ILE A 45 -24.05 -0.65 0.36
CA ILE A 45 -24.00 -1.21 1.72
C ILE A 45 -25.12 -0.63 2.61
N LEU A 46 -25.40 0.67 2.52
CA LEU A 46 -26.49 1.30 3.27
C LEU A 46 -27.86 0.76 2.85
N GLN A 47 -28.03 0.45 1.57
CA GLN A 47 -29.29 -0.09 1.05
C GLN A 47 -29.47 -1.58 1.39
N TYR A 48 -28.40 -2.38 1.32
CA TYR A 48 -28.51 -3.84 1.34
C TYR A 48 -27.82 -4.53 2.53
N GLY A 49 -27.08 -3.80 3.36
CA GLY A 49 -26.29 -4.34 4.48
C GLY A 49 -24.86 -4.73 4.11
N TYR A 50 -24.58 -4.99 2.84
CA TYR A 50 -23.29 -5.45 2.35
C TYR A 50 -23.14 -5.17 0.86
N ILE A 51 -21.92 -5.29 0.34
CA ILE A 51 -21.62 -5.36 -1.10
C ILE A 51 -20.56 -6.43 -1.34
N THR A 52 -20.68 -7.21 -2.41
CA THR A 52 -19.71 -8.25 -2.77
C THR A 52 -18.77 -7.80 -3.88
N THR A 53 -17.67 -8.53 -4.08
CA THR A 53 -16.83 -8.33 -5.28
C THR A 53 -17.59 -8.63 -6.56
N LYS A 54 -18.61 -9.50 -6.53
CA LYS A 54 -19.48 -9.79 -7.66
C LYS A 54 -20.36 -8.58 -8.00
N ASP A 55 -20.99 -7.95 -7.02
CA ASP A 55 -21.78 -6.72 -7.22
C ASP A 55 -20.91 -5.61 -7.83
N LEU A 56 -19.72 -5.41 -7.28
CA LEU A 56 -18.79 -4.40 -7.79
C LEU A 56 -18.40 -4.65 -9.26
N GLN A 57 -18.23 -5.90 -9.66
CA GLN A 57 -17.83 -6.25 -11.01
C GLN A 57 -19.02 -6.27 -11.98
N GLU A 58 -20.07 -7.02 -11.67
CA GLU A 58 -21.18 -7.31 -12.59
C GLU A 58 -22.20 -6.16 -12.64
N THR A 59 -22.49 -5.52 -11.51
CA THR A 59 -23.49 -4.45 -11.44
C THR A 59 -22.89 -3.10 -11.73
N TYR A 60 -21.73 -2.83 -11.15
CA TYR A 60 -21.11 -1.51 -11.20
C TYR A 60 -19.95 -1.41 -12.19
N GLY A 61 -19.57 -2.51 -12.83
CA GLY A 61 -18.58 -2.52 -13.91
C GLY A 61 -17.15 -2.21 -13.44
N TYR A 62 -16.80 -2.48 -12.18
CA TYR A 62 -15.44 -2.25 -11.69
C TYR A 62 -14.54 -3.46 -11.95
N ASP A 63 -13.54 -3.29 -12.82
CA ASP A 63 -12.53 -4.31 -13.12
C ASP A 63 -11.66 -4.72 -11.93
N HIS A 64 -11.57 -3.84 -10.93
CA HIS A 64 -10.79 -4.06 -9.70
C HIS A 64 -11.65 -3.84 -8.44
N PRO A 65 -12.53 -4.78 -8.09
CA PRO A 65 -13.41 -4.68 -6.93
C PRO A 65 -12.70 -4.34 -5.60
N PRO A 66 -11.53 -4.94 -5.26
CA PRO A 66 -10.84 -4.59 -4.01
C PRO A 66 -10.43 -3.11 -3.95
N ARG A 67 -10.15 -2.48 -5.11
CA ARG A 67 -9.81 -1.05 -5.16
C ARG A 67 -11.02 -0.18 -4.85
N ALA A 68 -12.23 -0.58 -5.27
CA ALA A 68 -13.44 0.16 -4.92
C ALA A 68 -13.69 0.15 -3.40
N ALA A 69 -13.48 -0.98 -2.74
CA ALA A 69 -13.55 -1.06 -1.27
C ALA A 69 -12.43 -0.25 -0.59
N LYS A 70 -11.22 -0.23 -1.17
CA LYS A 70 -10.10 0.59 -0.67
C LYS A 70 -10.41 2.10 -0.76
N ASP A 71 -11.07 2.56 -1.83
CA ASP A 71 -11.47 3.97 -1.93
C ASP A 71 -12.40 4.42 -0.80
N VAL A 72 -13.24 3.53 -0.25
CA VAL A 72 -14.06 3.84 0.93
C VAL A 72 -13.18 4.05 2.17
N ARG A 73 -12.18 3.18 2.38
CA ARG A 73 -11.19 3.31 3.46
C ARG A 73 -10.34 4.57 3.31
N ASP A 74 -9.96 4.89 2.08
CA ASP A 74 -9.29 6.13 1.71
C ASP A 74 -10.19 7.36 1.99
N ASN A 75 -11.51 7.22 2.19
CA ASN A 75 -12.39 8.30 2.66
C ASN A 75 -12.64 8.25 4.18
N GLY A 76 -11.86 7.48 4.93
CA GLY A 76 -11.93 7.42 6.39
C GLY A 76 -13.00 6.49 6.95
N ILE A 77 -13.68 5.71 6.11
CA ILE A 77 -14.70 4.74 6.55
C ILE A 77 -14.13 3.33 6.47
N GLN A 78 -14.00 2.62 7.60
CA GLN A 78 -13.56 1.23 7.53
C GLN A 78 -14.67 0.30 7.08
N LEU A 79 -14.24 -0.75 6.38
CA LEU A 79 -15.10 -1.83 5.92
C LEU A 79 -14.58 -3.15 6.45
N LYS A 80 -15.45 -3.90 7.13
CA LYS A 80 -15.20 -5.28 7.51
C LYS A 80 -15.27 -6.16 6.27
N THR A 81 -14.25 -7.01 6.08
CA THR A 81 -14.18 -7.93 4.93
C THR A 81 -14.33 -9.35 5.44
N THR A 82 -15.31 -10.09 4.90
CA THR A 82 -15.49 -11.53 5.17
C THR A 82 -15.45 -12.31 3.87
N MET A 83 -14.81 -13.47 3.88
CA MET A 83 -14.81 -14.37 2.72
C MET A 83 -16.03 -15.30 2.81
N LYS A 84 -16.90 -15.28 1.80
CA LYS A 84 -18.04 -16.20 1.70
C LYS A 84 -18.02 -16.96 0.39
N VAL A 85 -18.58 -18.17 0.40
CA VAL A 85 -18.86 -18.91 -0.84
C VAL A 85 -20.27 -18.55 -1.27
N ILE A 86 -20.38 -17.93 -2.45
CA ILE A 86 -21.63 -17.50 -3.04
C ILE A 86 -21.67 -18.05 -4.46
N ASP A 87 -22.75 -18.75 -4.81
CA ASP A 87 -22.89 -19.45 -6.10
C ASP A 87 -21.70 -20.37 -6.42
N GLY A 88 -21.17 -21.06 -5.40
CA GLY A 88 -20.00 -21.95 -5.54
C GLY A 88 -18.65 -21.24 -5.69
N LYS A 89 -18.61 -19.91 -5.70
CA LYS A 89 -17.36 -19.12 -5.80
C LYS A 89 -17.03 -18.44 -4.48
N ARG A 90 -15.79 -18.56 -4.04
CA ARG A 90 -15.28 -17.85 -2.86
C ARG A 90 -15.03 -16.38 -3.22
N MET A 91 -15.70 -15.45 -2.54
CA MET A 91 -15.63 -14.02 -2.80
C MET A 91 -15.61 -13.19 -1.53
N ALA A 92 -15.14 -11.94 -1.63
CA ALA A 92 -15.14 -11.01 -0.51
C ALA A 92 -16.49 -10.29 -0.41
N VAL A 93 -16.99 -10.21 0.82
CA VAL A 93 -18.19 -9.50 1.23
C VAL A 93 -17.76 -8.37 2.14
N TYR A 94 -18.10 -7.14 1.77
CA TYR A 94 -17.78 -5.94 2.54
C TYR A 94 -19.03 -5.45 3.28
N THR A 95 -18.89 -5.17 4.56
CA THR A 95 -19.91 -4.52 5.41
C THR A 95 -19.32 -3.29 6.09
N LEU A 96 -20.17 -2.38 6.55
CA LEU A 96 -19.72 -1.27 7.39
C LEU A 96 -19.17 -1.83 8.73
N ASP A 97 -18.12 -1.19 9.21
CA ASP A 97 -17.57 -1.43 10.54
C ASP A 97 -17.97 -0.24 11.43
N GLU A 98 -19.10 -0.37 12.12
CA GLU A 98 -19.74 0.76 12.85
C GLU A 98 -18.86 1.28 13.99
N ASP A 99 -18.05 0.42 14.61
CA ASP A 99 -17.15 0.77 15.73
C ASP A 99 -15.91 1.54 15.27
N SER A 100 -15.58 1.49 13.97
CA SER A 100 -14.34 2.03 13.40
C SER A 100 -14.38 3.53 13.04
N PHE A 101 -15.56 4.15 13.08
CA PHE A 101 -15.76 5.54 12.66
C PHE A 101 -14.99 6.55 13.54
N ILE A 102 -14.53 6.13 14.74
CA ILE A 102 -13.94 6.99 15.77
C ILE A 102 -12.43 6.72 15.97
N GLU A 103 -11.68 6.34 14.93
CA GLU A 103 -10.21 6.35 15.04
C GLU A 103 -9.66 7.75 14.70
N ALA A 104 -9.28 8.48 15.76
CA ALA A 104 -8.67 9.81 15.68
C ALA A 104 -7.50 9.83 14.68
N GLY A 105 -7.58 10.68 13.65
CA GLY A 105 -6.57 10.81 12.58
C GLY A 105 -6.95 10.21 11.23
N LYS A 106 -8.06 9.46 11.15
CA LYS A 106 -8.67 8.97 9.89
C LYS A 106 -9.95 9.71 9.51
N SER A 107 -10.47 10.54 10.42
CA SER A 107 -11.60 11.44 10.20
C SER A 107 -11.23 12.52 9.17
N GLY A 108 -11.78 12.39 7.96
CA GLY A 108 -11.52 13.28 6.82
C GLY A 108 -10.96 12.58 5.57
N GLY A 109 -10.55 11.31 5.68
CA GLY A 109 -9.98 10.55 4.58
C GLY A 109 -8.54 10.92 4.21
N ARG A 110 -7.96 10.14 3.30
CA ARG A 110 -6.66 10.35 2.66
C ARG A 110 -6.70 11.63 1.85
N ARG A 111 -5.77 12.54 2.13
CA ARG A 111 -5.70 13.83 1.44
C ARG A 111 -5.00 13.69 0.10
N PRO A 112 -5.48 14.38 -0.96
CA PRO A 112 -4.76 14.40 -2.23
C PRO A 112 -3.42 15.10 -2.06
N PHE A 113 -2.37 14.53 -2.65
CA PHE A 113 -1.04 15.14 -2.61
C PHE A 113 -0.98 16.39 -3.49
N THR A 114 -0.33 17.44 -2.97
CA THR A 114 -0.17 18.71 -3.68
C THR A 114 1.11 18.73 -4.50
N LYS A 115 1.16 19.58 -5.53
CA LYS A 115 2.39 19.85 -6.27
C LYS A 115 3.50 20.39 -5.36
N THR A 116 3.16 21.25 -4.39
CA THR A 116 4.12 21.77 -3.41
C THR A 116 4.77 20.66 -2.59
N LEU A 117 4.01 19.66 -2.15
CA LEU A 117 4.57 18.49 -1.46
C LEU A 117 5.52 17.72 -2.38
N LYS A 118 5.13 17.54 -3.65
CA LYS A 118 5.95 16.86 -4.66
C LYS A 118 7.28 17.58 -4.89
N ASP A 119 7.25 18.90 -5.07
CA ASP A 119 8.43 19.71 -5.32
C ASP A 119 9.36 19.74 -4.10
N ALA A 120 8.80 19.78 -2.88
CA ALA A 120 9.57 19.71 -1.63
C ALA A 120 10.27 18.35 -1.46
N LEU A 121 9.58 17.25 -1.77
CA LEU A 121 10.18 15.91 -1.74
C LEU A 121 11.27 15.75 -2.80
N LEU A 122 11.06 16.25 -4.02
CA LEU A 122 12.10 16.24 -5.06
C LEU A 122 13.32 17.07 -4.67
N SER A 123 13.12 18.20 -3.98
CA SER A 123 14.23 19.03 -3.49
C SER A 123 15.00 18.35 -2.36
N ARG A 124 14.33 17.58 -1.49
CA ARG A 124 14.95 16.85 -0.38
C ARG A 124 15.67 15.58 -0.84
N ASP A 125 15.01 14.78 -1.67
CA ASP A 125 15.41 13.40 -2.00
C ASP A 125 16.10 13.27 -3.37
N GLY A 126 15.96 14.29 -4.22
CA GLY A 126 16.36 14.23 -5.62
C GLY A 126 15.46 13.36 -6.49
N GLU A 127 15.90 13.14 -7.72
CA GLU A 127 15.21 12.33 -8.74
C GLU A 127 15.54 10.83 -8.60
N GLN A 128 15.23 10.28 -7.41
CA GLN A 128 15.55 8.89 -7.06
C GLN A 128 14.38 8.20 -6.36
N CYS A 129 14.21 6.90 -6.62
CA CYS A 129 13.28 6.07 -5.85
C CYS A 129 13.87 5.74 -4.48
N ALA A 130 13.15 6.07 -3.40
CA ALA A 130 13.59 5.83 -2.03
C ALA A 130 13.81 4.35 -1.70
N LEU A 131 13.12 3.43 -2.39
CA LEU A 131 13.16 1.99 -2.11
C LEU A 131 14.25 1.26 -2.90
N CYS A 132 14.31 1.43 -4.22
CA CYS A 132 15.31 0.73 -5.05
C CYS A 132 16.56 1.55 -5.37
N LYS A 133 16.60 2.82 -4.92
CA LYS A 133 17.71 3.77 -5.13
C LYS A 133 18.09 4.05 -6.59
N LYS A 134 17.29 3.59 -7.55
CA LYS A 134 17.47 3.92 -8.98
C LYS A 134 17.03 5.36 -9.26
N GLN A 135 17.72 6.03 -10.18
CA GLN A 135 17.35 7.36 -10.67
C GLN A 135 16.14 7.28 -11.61
N PHE A 136 15.24 8.27 -11.50
CA PHE A 136 14.06 8.39 -12.33
C PHE A 136 13.70 9.87 -12.52
N PRO A 137 13.25 10.31 -13.70
CA PRO A 137 12.70 11.65 -13.87
C PRO A 137 11.65 11.98 -12.80
N GLY A 138 11.72 13.18 -12.22
CA GLY A 138 10.93 13.54 -11.05
C GLY A 138 9.41 13.43 -11.26
N ASN A 139 8.96 13.61 -12.51
CA ASN A 139 7.57 13.49 -12.93
C ASN A 139 7.03 12.05 -12.97
N VAL A 140 7.88 11.02 -13.06
CA VAL A 140 7.44 9.62 -13.01
C VAL A 140 7.47 9.03 -11.60
N LEU A 141 8.18 9.67 -10.67
CA LEU A 141 8.15 9.30 -9.25
C LEU A 141 6.78 9.59 -8.64
N GLN A 142 6.30 8.70 -7.80
CA GLN A 142 5.04 8.82 -7.08
C GLN A 142 5.31 9.18 -5.62
N ILE A 143 4.43 9.98 -5.03
CA ILE A 143 4.45 10.20 -3.58
C ILE A 143 3.73 9.02 -2.94
N ASP A 144 4.36 8.42 -1.94
CA ASP A 144 3.70 7.44 -1.09
C ASP A 144 4.03 7.68 0.38
N HIS A 145 3.13 7.21 1.26
CA HIS A 145 3.30 7.30 2.70
C HIS A 145 4.40 6.35 3.18
N LYS A 146 5.31 6.83 4.05
CA LYS A 146 6.29 5.95 4.72
C LYS A 146 5.57 4.94 5.62
N VAL A 147 4.74 5.43 6.54
CA VAL A 147 3.80 4.59 7.29
C VAL A 147 2.47 4.57 6.55
N PRO A 148 2.02 3.41 6.05
CA PRO A 148 0.80 3.34 5.27
C PRO A 148 -0.45 3.96 5.97
N TYR A 149 -1.32 4.62 5.20
CA TYR A 149 -2.47 5.40 5.72
C TYR A 149 -3.40 4.57 6.62
N GLU A 150 -3.67 3.30 6.30
CA GLU A 150 -4.53 2.44 7.10
C GLU A 150 -3.93 2.05 8.46
N VAL A 151 -2.67 2.41 8.73
CA VAL A 151 -1.98 2.28 10.02
C VAL A 151 -1.95 3.61 10.76
N ALA A 152 -1.44 4.68 10.14
CA ALA A 152 -1.20 5.96 10.84
C ALA A 152 -2.23 7.07 10.57
N GLY A 153 -3.10 6.92 9.57
CA GLY A 153 -3.95 8.01 9.05
C GLY A 153 -3.13 9.16 8.46
N ASP A 154 -3.78 10.31 8.27
CA ASP A 154 -3.12 11.57 7.93
C ASP A 154 -3.20 12.51 9.14
N LYS A 155 -2.06 13.05 9.58
CA LYS A 155 -2.05 14.11 10.62
C LYS A 155 -2.85 15.33 10.15
N GLN A 156 -3.53 16.01 11.07
CA GLN A 156 -4.21 17.28 10.77
C GLN A 156 -3.18 18.40 10.45
N GLY A 157 -3.57 19.37 9.63
CA GLY A 157 -2.69 20.48 9.22
C GLY A 157 -1.87 20.19 7.96
N ILE A 158 -0.78 20.94 7.73
CA ILE A 158 0.03 20.80 6.51
C ILE A 158 0.72 19.41 6.50
N LEU A 159 0.69 18.72 5.36
CA LEU A 159 1.37 17.44 5.18
C LEU A 159 2.88 17.62 5.38
N ASN A 160 3.47 16.88 6.32
CA ASN A 160 4.90 16.93 6.60
C ASN A 160 5.65 15.99 5.65
N THR A 161 6.66 16.50 4.93
CA THR A 161 7.52 15.71 4.03
C THR A 161 8.12 14.49 4.70
N GLU A 162 8.35 14.51 6.02
CA GLU A 162 8.90 13.37 6.75
C GLU A 162 7.98 12.15 6.80
N ASP A 163 6.68 12.33 6.63
CA ASP A 163 5.71 11.24 6.58
C ASP A 163 5.63 10.59 5.17
N PHE A 164 6.34 11.15 4.18
CA PHE A 164 6.27 10.76 2.77
C PHE A 164 7.63 10.46 2.16
N MET A 165 7.60 9.71 1.06
CA MET A 165 8.77 9.39 0.25
C MET A 165 8.41 9.36 -1.24
N LEU A 166 9.43 9.50 -2.09
CA LEU A 166 9.33 9.31 -3.53
C LEU A 166 9.62 7.86 -3.92
N VAL A 167 8.73 7.24 -4.68
CA VAL A 167 8.87 5.85 -5.13
C VAL A 167 8.54 5.71 -6.61
N CYS A 168 9.23 4.84 -7.32
CA CYS A 168 8.84 4.48 -8.69
C CYS A 168 7.59 3.58 -8.68
N ALA A 169 6.86 3.54 -9.81
CA ALA A 169 5.61 2.79 -9.90
C ALA A 169 5.73 1.30 -9.51
N SER A 170 6.84 0.65 -9.89
CA SER A 170 7.10 -0.76 -9.54
C SER A 170 7.27 -0.95 -8.04
N CYS A 171 8.11 -0.13 -7.39
CA CYS A 171 8.32 -0.20 -5.95
C CYS A 171 7.07 0.19 -5.16
N ASN A 172 6.27 1.14 -5.66
CA ASN A 172 4.99 1.49 -5.05
C ASN A 172 4.00 0.32 -5.08
N ARG A 173 3.92 -0.39 -6.22
CA ARG A 173 3.09 -1.60 -6.33
C ARG A 173 3.59 -2.70 -5.40
N ALA A 174 4.89 -2.93 -5.33
CA ALA A 174 5.50 -3.91 -4.42
C ALA A 174 5.21 -3.57 -2.96
N LYS A 175 5.37 -2.29 -2.57
CA LYS A 175 5.02 -1.80 -1.24
C LYS A 175 3.55 -2.04 -0.92
N SER A 176 2.65 -1.62 -1.81
CA SER A 176 1.20 -1.79 -1.62
C SER A 176 0.83 -3.26 -1.41
N TRP A 177 1.30 -4.14 -2.30
CA TRP A 177 1.01 -5.58 -2.19
C TRP A 177 1.58 -6.16 -0.91
N THR A 178 2.85 -5.91 -0.59
CA THR A 178 3.49 -6.47 0.58
C THR A 178 2.87 -5.94 1.88
N CYS A 179 2.55 -4.65 1.95
CA CYS A 179 1.86 -4.07 3.10
C CYS A 179 0.48 -4.70 3.26
N GLU A 180 -0.31 -4.86 2.21
CA GLU A 180 -1.66 -5.45 2.27
C GLU A 180 -1.68 -6.89 2.82
N HIS A 181 -0.55 -7.60 2.73
CA HIS A 181 -0.35 -8.96 3.23
C HIS A 181 0.49 -9.03 4.53
N CYS A 182 0.91 -7.89 5.08
CA CYS A 182 1.67 -7.83 6.31
C CYS A 182 0.75 -7.98 7.53
N SER A 183 1.15 -8.77 8.52
CA SER A 183 0.39 -8.95 9.77
C SER A 183 0.11 -7.62 10.47
N ASN A 184 1.09 -6.70 10.49
CA ASN A 184 0.90 -5.39 11.09
C ASN A 184 -0.17 -4.56 10.39
N TRP A 185 -0.25 -4.66 9.07
CA TRP A 185 -1.29 -3.98 8.31
C TRP A 185 -2.66 -4.62 8.51
N GLN A 186 -2.75 -5.94 8.60
CA GLN A 186 -4.02 -6.64 8.70
C GLN A 186 -4.62 -6.58 10.11
N PHE A 187 -3.78 -6.57 11.14
CA PHE A 187 -4.22 -6.81 12.52
C PHE A 187 -3.73 -5.76 13.52
N THR A 188 -2.41 -5.60 13.69
CA THR A 188 -1.89 -4.89 14.88
C THR A 188 -1.81 -3.37 14.76
N LYS A 189 -1.66 -2.83 13.55
CA LYS A 189 -1.64 -1.38 13.25
C LYS A 189 -0.63 -0.57 14.08
N THR A 190 0.50 -1.15 14.42
CA THR A 190 1.58 -0.52 15.20
C THR A 190 2.46 0.32 14.29
N ILE A 191 2.58 1.61 14.58
CA ILE A 191 3.32 2.58 13.76
C ILE A 191 4.82 2.24 13.76
N GLU A 192 5.37 1.84 14.90
CA GLU A 192 6.78 1.56 15.14
C GLU A 192 7.28 0.37 14.30
N ILE A 193 6.41 -0.62 14.06
CA ILE A 193 6.71 -1.74 13.15
C ILE A 193 6.86 -1.23 11.71
N CYS A 194 6.04 -0.28 11.26
CA CYS A 194 6.21 0.31 9.95
C CYS A 194 7.46 1.21 9.87
N GLN A 195 7.78 1.94 10.95
CA GLN A 195 8.96 2.80 11.03
C GLN A 195 10.28 2.03 11.06
N SER A 196 10.28 0.73 11.36
CA SER A 196 11.46 -0.14 11.27
C SER A 196 11.43 -1.09 10.06
N CYS A 197 10.42 -0.97 9.18
CA CYS A 197 10.29 -1.73 7.95
C CYS A 197 10.99 -1.04 6.77
N MET A 198 11.54 -1.81 5.82
CA MET A 198 12.12 -1.26 4.58
C MET A 198 11.15 -0.33 3.83
N PHE A 199 9.86 -0.63 3.85
CA PHE A 199 8.84 0.17 3.19
C PHE A 199 8.48 1.48 3.92
N GLY A 200 8.92 1.66 5.17
CA GLY A 200 8.75 2.92 5.91
C GLY A 200 10.05 3.69 6.11
N SER A 201 11.16 2.98 6.29
CA SER A 201 12.48 3.55 6.58
C SER A 201 13.57 2.83 5.77
N PRO A 202 13.59 2.98 4.43
CA PRO A 202 14.48 2.20 3.56
C PRO A 202 15.97 2.34 3.86
N ASP A 203 16.39 3.44 4.49
CA ASP A 203 17.79 3.69 4.85
C ASP A 203 18.17 3.16 6.24
N ASN A 204 17.19 2.80 7.09
CA ASN A 204 17.43 2.34 8.45
C ASN A 204 16.33 1.37 8.91
N TYR A 205 16.21 0.24 8.20
CA TYR A 205 15.22 -0.79 8.52
C TYR A 205 15.87 -2.03 9.12
N SER A 206 15.10 -2.76 9.92
CA SER A 206 15.52 -4.03 10.53
C SER A 206 14.84 -5.25 9.90
N HIS A 207 13.74 -5.04 9.18
CA HIS A 207 12.92 -6.10 8.59
C HIS A 207 12.21 -5.68 7.30
N ILE A 208 11.70 -6.65 6.56
CA ILE A 208 10.76 -6.44 5.44
C ILE A 208 9.47 -7.16 5.77
N ALA A 209 8.39 -6.41 6.00
CA ALA A 209 7.08 -6.96 6.37
C ALA A 209 7.13 -7.97 7.54
N MET A 210 7.84 -7.59 8.61
CA MET A 210 8.08 -8.39 9.82
C MET A 210 8.88 -9.69 9.59
N ARG A 211 9.46 -9.90 8.41
CA ARG A 211 10.45 -10.95 8.17
C ARG A 211 11.84 -10.43 8.42
N GLU A 212 12.67 -11.26 9.04
CA GLU A 212 14.09 -10.97 9.23
C GLU A 212 14.84 -11.03 7.90
N GLU A 213 14.67 -9.98 7.12
CA GLU A 213 15.09 -9.88 5.73
C GLU A 213 15.74 -8.52 5.51
N ARG A 214 16.87 -8.52 4.79
CA ARG A 214 17.57 -7.33 4.34
C ARG A 214 17.89 -7.51 2.87
N SER A 215 17.51 -6.53 2.08
CA SER A 215 17.72 -6.50 0.64
C SER A 215 18.58 -5.30 0.26
N LEU A 216 19.58 -5.55 -0.58
CA LEU A 216 20.39 -4.53 -1.20
C LEU A 216 20.14 -4.61 -2.71
N THR A 217 19.75 -3.49 -3.32
CA THR A 217 19.69 -3.37 -4.77
C THR A 217 20.91 -2.59 -5.24
N VAL A 218 21.71 -3.19 -6.11
CA VAL A 218 22.85 -2.54 -6.77
C VAL A 218 22.50 -2.36 -8.25
N SER A 219 22.90 -1.24 -8.82
CA SER A 219 22.74 -0.97 -10.25
C SER A 219 24.01 -0.30 -10.76
N TRP A 220 24.54 -0.84 -11.84
CA TRP A 220 25.74 -0.34 -12.51
C TRP A 220 25.29 0.48 -13.73
N TYR A 221 25.81 1.69 -13.85
CA TYR A 221 25.46 2.63 -14.91
C TYR A 221 26.73 3.09 -15.63
N ASP A 222 26.58 3.41 -16.92
CA ASP A 222 27.64 3.97 -17.75
C ASP A 222 28.95 3.17 -17.63
N LYS A 223 30.02 3.81 -17.14
CA LYS A 223 31.34 3.20 -16.97
C LYS A 223 31.36 2.03 -15.99
N ASP A 224 30.43 1.98 -15.04
CA ASP A 224 30.39 0.94 -14.01
C ASP A 224 29.82 -0.38 -14.55
N VAL A 225 29.19 -0.37 -15.74
CA VAL A 225 28.68 -1.60 -16.38
C VAL A 225 29.79 -2.61 -16.60
N GLN A 226 31.00 -2.16 -16.96
CA GLN A 226 32.15 -3.06 -17.13
C GLN A 226 32.51 -3.80 -15.84
N ILE A 227 32.26 -3.20 -14.67
CA ILE A 227 32.47 -3.87 -13.37
C ILE A 227 31.53 -5.06 -13.24
N TYR A 228 30.26 -4.88 -13.60
CA TYR A 228 29.28 -5.96 -13.59
C TYR A 228 29.66 -7.08 -14.56
N ASP A 229 30.08 -6.74 -15.78
CA ASP A 229 30.48 -7.73 -16.78
C ASP A 229 31.69 -8.55 -16.31
N ASN A 230 32.68 -7.90 -15.68
CA ASN A 230 33.82 -8.60 -15.09
C ASN A 230 33.39 -9.54 -13.94
N LEU A 231 32.53 -9.05 -13.02
CA LEU A 231 31.99 -9.89 -11.93
C LEU A 231 31.22 -11.10 -12.44
N LYS A 232 30.52 -10.94 -13.57
CA LYS A 232 29.79 -12.03 -14.22
C LYS A 232 30.75 -13.07 -14.79
N ASP A 233 31.81 -12.65 -15.47
CA ASP A 233 32.81 -13.56 -16.02
C ASP A 233 33.56 -14.31 -14.90
N GLU A 234 33.92 -13.61 -13.83
CA GLU A 234 34.53 -14.21 -12.64
C GLU A 234 33.58 -15.24 -11.96
N ALA A 235 32.29 -14.91 -11.84
CA ALA A 235 31.29 -15.84 -11.30
C ALA A 235 31.16 -17.11 -12.16
N LEU A 236 31.22 -16.98 -13.49
CA LEU A 236 31.20 -18.12 -14.41
C LEU A 236 32.46 -18.99 -14.26
N MET A 237 33.65 -18.38 -14.13
CA MET A 237 34.89 -19.13 -13.87
C MET A 237 34.88 -19.86 -12.53
N ALA A 238 34.15 -19.32 -11.55
CA ALA A 238 33.98 -19.91 -10.22
C ALA A 238 32.83 -20.93 -10.13
N ASP A 239 32.08 -21.18 -11.22
CA ASP A 239 30.85 -22.00 -11.24
C ASP A 239 29.82 -21.57 -10.19
N GLN A 240 29.63 -20.25 -10.06
CA GLN A 240 28.69 -19.63 -9.13
C GLN A 240 27.65 -18.77 -9.84
N SER A 241 26.49 -18.60 -9.21
CA SER A 241 25.58 -17.52 -9.60
C SER A 241 26.25 -16.18 -9.29
N ILE A 242 25.95 -15.14 -10.07
CA ILE A 242 26.49 -13.80 -9.80
C ILE A 242 26.08 -13.29 -8.41
N GLU A 243 24.90 -13.67 -7.93
CA GLU A 243 24.42 -13.28 -6.60
C GLU A 243 25.27 -13.93 -5.50
N ASP A 244 25.53 -15.23 -5.60
CA ASP A 244 26.35 -15.94 -4.61
C ASP A 244 27.81 -15.49 -4.68
N TYR A 245 28.34 -15.26 -5.89
CA TYR A 245 29.68 -14.76 -6.09
C TYR A 245 29.88 -13.40 -5.41
N VAL A 246 28.98 -12.44 -5.63
CA VAL A 246 29.03 -11.12 -4.97
C VAL A 246 28.87 -11.24 -3.46
N LYS A 247 27.96 -12.09 -2.96
CA LYS A 247 27.82 -12.34 -1.51
C LYS A 247 29.10 -12.89 -0.90
N ASN A 248 29.81 -13.77 -1.62
CA ASN A 248 31.06 -14.34 -1.17
C ASN A 248 32.17 -13.29 -1.12
N ILE A 249 32.27 -12.40 -2.11
CA ILE A 249 33.20 -11.26 -2.08
C ILE A 249 32.95 -10.40 -0.85
N LEU A 250 31.68 -10.02 -0.59
CA LEU A 250 31.32 -9.20 0.56
C LEU A 250 31.65 -9.89 1.89
N LYS A 251 31.39 -11.20 1.98
CA LYS A 251 31.72 -12.00 3.16
C LYS A 251 33.23 -12.02 3.42
N ALA A 252 34.03 -12.25 2.38
CA ALA A 252 35.49 -12.28 2.48
C ALA A 252 36.04 -10.92 2.90
N HIS A 253 35.52 -9.82 2.34
CA HIS A 253 35.92 -8.46 2.72
C HIS A 253 35.67 -8.18 4.21
N ILE A 254 34.49 -8.53 4.73
CA ILE A 254 34.16 -8.34 6.15
C ILE A 254 35.08 -9.16 7.06
N GLN A 255 35.40 -10.39 6.67
CA GLN A 255 36.29 -11.26 7.46
C GLN A 255 37.72 -10.71 7.54
N ASN A 256 38.24 -10.20 6.44
CA ASN A 256 39.58 -9.60 6.38
C ASN A 256 39.66 -8.29 7.20
N ASP A 257 38.63 -7.46 7.14
CA ASP A 257 38.55 -6.22 7.93
C ASP A 257 38.48 -6.49 9.44
N GLN A 258 37.95 -7.64 9.87
CA GLN A 258 37.94 -8.03 11.28
C GLN A 258 39.28 -8.59 11.74
N SER A 259 40.04 -9.29 10.90
CA SER A 259 41.39 -9.72 11.25
C SER A 259 42.34 -8.54 11.46
N ASP A 260 42.23 -7.48 10.65
CA ASP A 260 43.11 -6.30 10.75
C ASP A 260 42.80 -5.41 11.97
N LYS A 261 41.61 -5.52 12.57
CA LYS A 261 41.24 -4.80 13.81
C LYS A 261 41.67 -5.51 15.09
N HIS A 262 42.18 -6.73 14.98
CA HIS A 262 42.65 -7.54 16.11
C HIS A 262 44.17 -7.74 16.13
N VAL A 263 44.91 -7.02 15.27
CA VAL A 263 46.38 -6.90 15.30
C VAL A 263 46.80 -5.60 15.96
#